data_AF-A0A2W4VY35-F1
#
_entry.id   AF-A0A2W4VY35-F1
#
_cell.length_a   1.000
_cell.length_b   1.000
_cell.length_c   1.000
_cell.angle_alpha   90.00
_cell.angle_beta   90.00
_cell.angle_gamma   90.00
#
_symmetry.space_group_name_H-M   'P 1'
#
loop_
_entity.id
_entity.type
_entity.pdbx_description
1 polymer ?
#
loop_
_entity_poly.entity_id
_entity_poly.type
_entity_poly.pdbx_seq_one_letter_code
_entity_poly.pdbx_strand_id
1 'polypeptide(L)'
;MSNLPTHSSASLKRLRQISHLLDNAIPVPGTKYRFGLDPILGLLPGGGDMAGGLMSVYIVFEAMRMGVPSETIGRMGFNVVLDLLTGTVPVVGDLFDVAWKANSLNVALLEKHVAAPEPSKASNKIFAAVVIVALISLVIGMAALSLWLVTSLWNLIF
;
A
#
# COMPACT_ATOMS: atom_id res chain seq x y z
N MET A 1 -25.87 7.31 -16.51
CA MET A 1 -24.42 7.52 -16.32
C MET A 1 -24.24 8.58 -15.25
N SER A 2 -23.69 8.23 -14.09
CA SER A 2 -23.46 9.17 -12.98
C SER A 2 -22.38 10.18 -13.37
N ASN A 3 -22.66 11.48 -13.19
CA ASN A 3 -21.72 12.58 -13.38
C ASN A 3 -20.64 12.52 -12.28
N LEU A 4 -19.65 11.65 -12.46
CA LEU A 4 -18.43 11.71 -11.68
C LEU A 4 -17.58 12.88 -12.19
N PRO A 5 -17.02 13.74 -11.31
CA PRO A 5 -16.08 14.76 -11.74
C PRO A 5 -14.94 14.08 -12.51
N THR A 6 -14.70 14.51 -13.75
CA THR A 6 -13.75 13.89 -14.70
C THR A 6 -12.37 13.64 -14.10
N HIS A 7 -11.91 14.51 -13.19
CA HIS A 7 -10.67 14.33 -12.42
C HIS A 7 -10.63 13.08 -11.53
N SER A 8 -11.72 12.75 -10.83
CA SER A 8 -11.75 11.58 -9.93
C SER A 8 -11.69 10.26 -10.71
N SER A 9 -12.34 10.20 -11.87
CA SER A 9 -12.34 9.00 -12.72
C SER A 9 -10.95 8.64 -13.28
N ALA A 10 -10.15 9.65 -13.63
CA ALA A 10 -8.80 9.46 -14.14
C ALA A 10 -7.82 9.04 -13.03
N SER A 11 -7.90 9.66 -11.86
CA SER A 11 -7.11 9.25 -10.69
C SER A 11 -7.45 7.83 -10.26
N LEU A 12 -8.74 7.47 -10.18
CA LEU A 12 -9.16 6.10 -9.87
C LEU A 12 -8.60 5.06 -10.83
N LYS A 13 -8.65 5.33 -12.14
CA LYS A 13 -8.11 4.42 -13.15
C LYS A 13 -6.61 4.19 -12.96
N ARG A 14 -5.85 5.25 -12.65
CA ARG A 14 -4.41 5.15 -12.33
C ARG A 14 -4.16 4.36 -11.06
N LEU A 15 -4.89 4.62 -9.99
CA LEU A 15 -4.75 3.89 -8.73
C LEU A 15 -5.07 2.40 -8.90
N ARG A 16 -6.08 2.06 -9.71
CA ARG A 16 -6.39 0.67 -10.05
C ARG A 16 -5.24 -0.01 -10.82
N GLN A 17 -4.60 0.68 -11.76
CA GLN A 17 -3.42 0.17 -12.45
C GLN A 17 -2.25 -0.04 -11.48
N ILE A 18 -1.99 0.94 -10.63
CA ILE A 18 -0.94 0.86 -9.59
C ILE A 18 -1.18 -0.33 -8.66
N SER A 19 -2.39 -0.46 -8.11
CA SER A 19 -2.75 -1.59 -7.24
C SER A 19 -2.62 -2.94 -7.93
N HIS A 20 -2.97 -3.04 -9.22
CA HIS A 20 -2.73 -4.27 -9.98
C HIS A 20 -1.23 -4.58 -10.16
N LEU A 21 -0.39 -3.57 -10.35
CA LEU A 21 1.05 -3.77 -10.44
C LEU A 21 1.66 -4.14 -9.07
N LEU A 22 1.17 -3.54 -7.99
CA LEU A 22 1.68 -3.81 -6.65
C LEU A 22 1.27 -5.19 -6.14
N ASP A 23 0.01 -5.59 -6.28
CA ASP A 23 -0.49 -6.82 -5.64
C ASP A 23 -0.65 -8.00 -6.61
N ASN A 24 -0.51 -7.78 -7.93
CA ASN A 24 -0.89 -8.76 -8.95
C ASN A 24 0.02 -8.81 -10.20
N ALA A 25 1.23 -8.24 -10.17
CA ALA A 25 2.08 -8.10 -11.35
C ALA A 25 2.53 -9.43 -11.97
N ILE A 26 2.94 -10.41 -11.17
CA ILE A 26 3.58 -11.65 -11.65
C ILE A 26 2.67 -12.84 -11.38
N PRO A 27 2.04 -13.45 -12.39
CA PRO A 27 1.29 -14.70 -12.22
C PRO A 27 2.24 -15.87 -11.94
N VAL A 28 1.88 -16.69 -10.96
CA VAL A 28 2.62 -17.92 -10.63
C VAL A 28 2.22 -19.03 -11.61
N PRO A 29 3.15 -19.57 -12.41
CA PRO A 29 2.85 -20.65 -13.35
C PRO A 29 2.23 -21.86 -12.63
N GLY A 30 1.10 -22.38 -13.14
CA GLY A 30 0.43 -23.56 -12.57
C GLY A 30 -0.53 -23.29 -11.42
N THR A 31 -0.75 -22.03 -11.02
CA THR A 31 -1.75 -21.67 -9.99
C THR A 31 -2.58 -20.44 -10.39
N LYS A 32 -3.61 -20.10 -9.61
CA LYS A 32 -4.38 -18.84 -9.77
C LYS A 32 -3.71 -17.65 -9.06
N TYR A 33 -2.55 -17.86 -8.43
CA TYR A 33 -1.90 -16.89 -7.56
C TYR A 33 -1.05 -15.90 -8.38
N ARG A 34 -0.95 -14.67 -7.87
CA ARG A 34 -0.17 -13.57 -8.46
C ARG A 34 0.58 -12.87 -7.35
N PHE A 35 1.88 -12.70 -7.53
CA PHE A 35 2.76 -11.93 -6.65
C PHE A 35 2.95 -10.52 -7.19
N GLY A 36 3.25 -9.58 -6.29
CA GLY A 36 3.62 -8.22 -6.62
C GLY A 36 4.95 -8.10 -7.34
N LEU A 37 5.41 -6.87 -7.56
CA LEU A 37 6.76 -6.59 -8.08
C LEU A 37 7.89 -6.89 -7.06
N ASP A 38 7.54 -7.32 -5.85
CA ASP A 38 8.45 -7.69 -4.75
C ASP A 38 9.63 -8.60 -5.18
N PRO A 39 9.47 -9.60 -6.07
CA PRO A 39 10.57 -10.49 -6.44
C PRO A 39 11.66 -9.86 -7.31
N ILE A 40 11.38 -8.76 -8.04
CA ILE A 40 12.34 -8.13 -8.95
C ILE A 40 13.18 -7.07 -8.23
N LEU A 41 12.59 -6.39 -7.26
CA LEU A 41 13.25 -5.34 -6.48
C LEU A 41 14.00 -5.87 -5.24
N GLY A 42 13.74 -7.13 -4.84
CA GLY A 42 14.51 -7.84 -3.80
C GLY A 42 15.98 -8.16 -4.16
N LEU A 43 16.42 -7.85 -5.39
CA LEU A 43 17.82 -7.96 -5.81
C LEU A 43 18.71 -6.81 -5.28
N LEU A 44 18.12 -5.73 -4.77
CA LEU A 44 18.83 -4.67 -4.05
C LEU A 44 18.51 -4.79 -2.56
N PRO A 45 19.51 -4.81 -1.66
CA PRO A 45 19.25 -4.78 -0.22
C PRO A 45 18.40 -3.54 0.13
N GLY A 46 17.16 -3.78 0.58
CA GLY A 46 16.16 -2.74 0.89
C GLY A 46 15.35 -2.17 -0.30
N GLY A 47 15.54 -2.65 -1.53
CA GLY A 47 14.95 -2.05 -2.75
C GLY A 47 13.47 -2.41 -3.03
N GLY A 48 13.03 -3.61 -2.64
CA GLY A 48 11.65 -4.10 -2.86
C GLY A 48 10.61 -3.42 -2.00
N ASP A 49 10.85 -3.43 -0.69
CA ASP A 49 9.85 -2.98 0.29
C ASP A 49 9.61 -1.47 0.26
N MET A 50 10.59 -0.69 -0.18
CA MET A 50 10.48 0.77 -0.24
C MET A 50 9.54 1.22 -1.34
N ALA A 51 9.67 0.66 -2.54
CA ALA A 51 8.82 1.05 -3.67
C ALA A 51 7.37 0.60 -3.43
N GLY A 52 7.17 -0.62 -2.93
CA GLY A 52 5.87 -1.13 -2.53
C GLY A 52 5.20 -0.24 -1.47
N GLY A 53 5.88 -0.03 -0.34
CA GLY A 53 5.38 0.80 0.76
C GLY A 53 5.09 2.25 0.35
N LEU A 54 5.95 2.89 -0.44
CA LEU A 54 5.73 4.26 -0.93
C LEU A 54 4.52 4.35 -1.87
N MET A 55 4.31 3.35 -2.71
CA MET A 55 3.15 3.33 -3.61
C MET A 55 1.86 3.04 -2.85
N SER A 56 1.89 2.20 -1.81
CA SER A 56 0.78 2.02 -0.88
C SER A 56 0.41 3.33 -0.19
N VAL A 57 1.40 4.11 0.27
CA VAL A 57 1.20 5.45 0.82
C VAL A 57 0.61 6.41 -0.22
N TYR A 58 1.06 6.34 -1.47
CA TYR A 58 0.53 7.17 -2.55
C TYR A 58 -0.97 6.94 -2.78
N ILE A 59 -1.45 5.69 -2.70
CA ILE A 59 -2.88 5.38 -2.79
C ILE A 59 -3.67 6.06 -1.67
N VAL A 60 -3.16 6.01 -0.43
CA VAL A 60 -3.79 6.69 0.72
C VAL A 60 -3.77 8.21 0.59
N PHE A 61 -2.67 8.77 0.06
CA PHE A 61 -2.53 10.20 -0.19
C PHE A 61 -3.51 10.71 -1.24
N GLU A 62 -3.66 9.99 -2.35
CA GLU A 62 -4.59 10.35 -3.41
C GLU A 62 -6.05 10.24 -2.91
N ALA A 63 -6.34 9.28 -2.02
CA ALA A 63 -7.61 9.21 -1.31
C ALA A 63 -7.90 10.46 -0.46
N MET A 64 -6.92 10.93 0.31
CA MET A 64 -7.05 12.17 1.07
C MET A 64 -7.33 13.36 0.15
N ARG A 65 -6.67 13.44 -1.01
CA ARG A 65 -6.90 14.51 -2.01
C ARG A 65 -8.30 14.46 -2.61
N MET A 66 -8.87 13.26 -2.76
CA MET A 66 -10.25 13.06 -3.21
C MET A 66 -11.31 13.37 -2.14
N GLY A 67 -10.90 13.81 -0.95
CA GLY A 67 -11.82 14.19 0.12
C GLY A 67 -12.41 13.01 0.87
N VAL A 68 -11.77 11.84 0.77
CA VAL A 68 -12.20 10.63 1.46
C VAL A 68 -12.26 10.89 2.98
N PRO A 69 -13.27 10.35 3.69
CA PRO A 69 -13.43 10.55 5.12
C PRO A 69 -12.24 10.00 5.91
N SER A 70 -11.85 10.69 6.98
CA SER A 70 -10.71 10.32 7.82
C SER A 70 -10.82 8.91 8.40
N GLU A 71 -12.04 8.43 8.66
CA GLU A 71 -12.27 7.04 9.09
C GLU A 71 -11.84 6.04 8.01
N THR A 72 -12.21 6.29 6.76
CA THR A 72 -11.80 5.46 5.62
C THR A 72 -10.30 5.56 5.40
N ILE A 73 -9.69 6.75 5.53
CA ILE A 73 -8.22 6.90 5.48
C ILE A 73 -7.54 6.07 6.57
N GLY A 74 -8.08 6.04 7.79
CA GLY A 74 -7.59 5.20 8.88
C GLY A 74 -7.65 3.70 8.54
N ARG A 75 -8.75 3.24 7.96
CA ARG A 75 -8.90 1.86 7.46
C ARG A 75 -7.88 1.56 6.36
N MET A 76 -7.65 2.51 5.46
CA MET A 76 -6.66 2.34 4.40
C MET A 76 -5.24 2.24 4.94
N GLY A 77 -4.89 3.05 5.93
CA GLY A 77 -3.59 2.98 6.62
C GLY A 77 -3.41 1.66 7.38
N PHE A 78 -4.46 1.16 8.03
CA PHE A 78 -4.43 -0.14 8.69
C PHE A 78 -4.15 -1.28 7.71
N ASN A 79 -4.75 -1.26 6.52
CA ASN A 79 -4.47 -2.24 5.48
C ASN A 79 -2.97 -2.24 5.10
N VAL A 80 -2.36 -1.06 4.94
CA VAL A 80 -0.92 -0.92 4.62
C VAL A 80 -0.02 -1.41 5.76
N VAL A 81 -0.38 -1.12 7.01
CA VAL A 81 0.41 -1.60 8.17
C VAL A 81 0.38 -3.12 8.24
N LEU A 82 -0.79 -3.74 8.03
CA LEU A 82 -0.87 -5.20 8.01
C LEU A 82 -0.01 -5.82 6.91
N ASP A 83 -0.02 -5.25 5.71
CA ASP A 83 0.81 -5.66 4.57
C ASP A 83 2.31 -5.62 4.88
N LEU A 84 2.76 -4.52 5.49
CA LEU A 84 4.16 -4.35 5.90
C LEU A 84 4.57 -5.34 7.00
N LEU A 85 3.65 -5.67 7.91
CA LEU A 85 3.89 -6.65 8.98
C LEU A 85 3.92 -8.08 8.45
N THR A 86 3.01 -8.43 7.52
CA THR A 86 2.98 -9.77 6.91
C THR A 86 4.20 -10.01 6.03
N GLY A 87 4.65 -8.99 5.29
CA GLY A 87 5.89 -9.05 4.50
C GLY A 87 7.16 -9.28 5.33
N THR A 88 7.12 -9.00 6.65
CA THR A 88 8.27 -9.23 7.55
C THR A 88 8.37 -10.69 8.04
N VAL A 89 7.30 -11.50 7.92
CA VAL A 89 7.25 -12.87 8.46
C VAL A 89 7.23 -13.92 7.34
N PRO A 90 8.40 -14.50 6.96
CA PRO A 90 8.53 -15.38 5.78
C PRO A 90 7.78 -16.73 5.84
N VAL A 91 7.16 -17.09 6.98
CA VAL A 91 6.40 -18.35 7.14
C VAL A 91 4.88 -18.11 7.20
N VAL A 92 4.45 -16.93 7.62
CA VAL A 92 3.03 -16.54 7.70
C VAL A 92 2.60 -15.81 6.43
N GLY A 93 3.54 -15.16 5.74
CA GLY A 93 3.36 -14.41 4.50
C GLY A 93 2.68 -15.21 3.39
N ASP A 94 3.12 -16.44 3.09
CA ASP A 94 2.59 -17.21 1.94
C ASP A 94 1.07 -17.49 1.98
N LEU A 95 0.48 -17.57 3.17
CA LEU A 95 -0.97 -17.76 3.37
C LEU A 95 -1.74 -16.44 3.50
N PHE A 96 -1.10 -15.40 4.07
CA PHE A 96 -1.71 -14.09 4.26
C PHE A 96 -1.60 -13.18 3.02
N ASP A 97 -0.49 -13.20 2.28
CA ASP A 97 -0.26 -12.43 1.04
C ASP A 97 -1.27 -12.79 -0.06
N VAL A 98 -1.75 -14.04 -0.04
CA VAL A 98 -2.77 -14.50 -0.97
C VAL A 98 -4.15 -13.91 -0.64
N ALA A 99 -4.43 -13.65 0.65
CA ALA A 99 -5.74 -13.23 1.12
C ALA A 99 -5.86 -11.72 1.35
N TRP A 100 -4.77 -11.05 1.73
CA TRP A 100 -4.78 -9.66 2.17
C TRP A 100 -3.99 -8.76 1.23
N LYS A 101 -4.66 -8.27 0.18
CA LYS A 101 -4.07 -7.37 -0.82
C LYS A 101 -4.36 -5.92 -0.46
N ALA A 102 -3.50 -5.30 0.34
CA ALA A 102 -3.77 -4.01 0.94
C ALA A 102 -4.06 -2.90 -0.08
N ASN A 103 -3.33 -2.85 -1.20
CA ASN A 103 -3.54 -1.84 -2.24
C ASN A 103 -4.89 -2.04 -2.95
N SER A 104 -5.23 -3.30 -3.23
CA SER A 104 -6.52 -3.68 -3.84
C SER A 104 -7.70 -3.35 -2.93
N LEU A 105 -7.58 -3.65 -1.62
CA LEU A 105 -8.58 -3.30 -0.61
C LEU A 105 -8.74 -1.77 -0.49
N ASN A 106 -7.63 -1.04 -0.54
CA ASN A 106 -7.61 0.42 -0.49
C ASN A 106 -8.28 1.05 -1.71
N VAL A 107 -8.00 0.55 -2.90
CA VAL A 107 -8.68 1.00 -4.12
C VAL A 107 -10.17 0.66 -4.06
N ALA A 108 -10.56 -0.51 -3.53
CA ALA A 108 -11.97 -0.87 -3.36
C ALA A 108 -12.71 0.08 -2.39
N LEU A 109 -12.09 0.47 -1.27
CA LEU A 109 -12.62 1.48 -0.36
C LEU A 109 -12.83 2.83 -1.07
N LEU A 110 -11.90 3.19 -1.95
CA LEU A 110 -11.94 4.41 -2.74
C LEU A 110 -13.07 4.40 -3.77
N GLU A 111 -13.19 3.30 -4.51
CA GLU A 111 -14.25 3.10 -5.50
C GLU A 111 -15.63 3.14 -4.86
N LYS A 112 -15.79 2.53 -3.69
CA LYS A 112 -17.02 2.60 -2.90
C LYS A 112 -17.38 4.05 -2.56
N HIS A 113 -16.40 4.83 -2.09
CA HIS A 113 -16.61 6.23 -1.74
C HIS A 113 -17.01 7.09 -2.96
N VAL A 114 -16.38 6.86 -4.11
CA VAL A 114 -16.69 7.61 -5.33
C VAL A 114 -18.04 7.21 -5.92
N ALA A 115 -18.42 5.92 -5.84
CA ALA A 115 -19.71 5.43 -6.32
C ALA A 115 -20.88 5.91 -5.45
N ALA A 116 -20.68 5.96 -4.13
CA ALA A 116 -21.67 6.42 -3.17
C ALA A 116 -20.96 7.23 -2.07
N PRO A 117 -20.87 8.57 -2.22
CA PRO A 117 -20.31 9.43 -1.20
C PRO A 117 -21.18 9.35 0.06
N GLU A 118 -20.75 8.57 1.04
CA GLU A 118 -21.40 8.48 2.35
C GLU A 118 -21.45 9.88 2.98
N PRO A 119 -22.57 10.29 3.62
CA PRO A 119 -22.70 11.55 4.37
C PRO A 119 -21.89 11.54 5.69
N SER A 120 -20.77 10.83 5.70
CA SER A 120 -19.86 10.70 6.84
C SER A 120 -19.25 12.04 7.24
N LYS A 121 -18.84 12.14 8.51
CA LYS A 121 -18.25 13.35 9.12
C LYS A 121 -17.21 14.00 8.21
N ALA A 122 -17.22 15.34 8.19
CA ALA A 122 -16.26 16.15 7.45
C ALA A 122 -14.82 15.62 7.61
N SER A 123 -14.12 15.51 6.48
CA SER A 123 -12.74 15.01 6.44
C SER A 123 -11.85 15.85 7.36
N ASN A 124 -11.38 15.25 8.45
CA ASN A 124 -10.36 15.82 9.30
C ASN A 124 -9.00 15.64 8.61
N LYS A 125 -8.57 16.70 7.91
CA LYS A 125 -7.32 16.75 7.15
C LYS A 125 -6.08 16.54 8.04
N ILE A 126 -6.13 16.95 9.31
CA ILE A 126 -5.02 16.76 10.25
C ILE A 126 -4.83 15.27 10.52
N PHE A 127 -5.92 14.54 10.83
CA PHE A 127 -5.85 13.10 11.03
C PHE A 127 -5.31 12.38 9.79
N ALA A 128 -5.82 12.74 8.60
CA ALA A 128 -5.36 12.14 7.35
C ALA A 128 -3.86 12.42 7.10
N ALA A 129 -3.39 13.64 7.36
CA ALA A 129 -1.98 13.99 7.25
C ALA A 129 -1.12 13.21 8.26
N VAL A 130 -1.57 13.07 9.51
CA VAL A 130 -0.87 12.28 10.54
C VAL A 130 -0.74 10.82 10.11
N VAL A 131 -1.80 10.21 9.57
CA VAL A 131 -1.76 8.83 9.06
C VAL A 131 -0.71 8.71 7.94
N ILE A 132 -0.70 9.63 6.98
CA ILE A 132 0.24 9.59 5.86
C ILE A 132 1.69 9.76 6.36
N VAL A 133 1.95 10.72 7.24
CA VAL A 133 3.28 10.93 7.83
C VAL A 133 3.73 9.70 8.62
N ALA A 134 2.83 9.09 9.40
CA ALA A 134 3.12 7.87 10.14
C ALA A 134 3.51 6.72 9.21
N LEU A 135 2.77 6.50 8.11
CA LEU A 135 3.10 5.47 7.13
C LEU A 135 4.44 5.74 6.43
N ILE A 136 4.73 6.99 6.04
CA ILE A 136 6.03 7.36 5.46
C ILE A 136 7.16 7.06 6.44
N SER A 137 7.00 7.46 7.70
CA SER A 137 8.01 7.22 8.74
C SER A 137 8.24 5.73 8.99
N LEU A 138 7.18 4.91 8.91
CA LEU A 138 7.26 3.46 9.03
C LEU A 138 8.07 2.85 7.88
N VAL A 139 7.76 3.23 6.63
CA VAL A 139 8.47 2.75 5.44
C VAL A 139 9.96 3.12 5.49
N ILE A 140 10.28 4.37 5.86
CA ILE A 140 11.67 4.82 6.02
C ILE A 140 12.37 4.06 7.14
N GLY A 141 11.69 3.85 8.27
CA GLY A 141 12.20 3.11 9.42
C GLY A 141 12.55 1.66 9.07
N MET A 142 11.66 0.97 8.33
CA MET A 142 11.91 -0.39 7.85
C MET A 142 13.10 -0.46 6.89
N ALA A 143 13.21 0.50 5.96
CA ALA A 143 14.36 0.59 5.06
C ALA A 143 15.68 0.82 5.80
N ALA A 144 15.70 1.75 6.76
CA ALA A 144 16.86 2.02 7.58
C ALA A 144 17.27 0.79 8.42
N LEU A 145 16.30 0.09 9.00
CA LEU A 145 16.52 -1.15 9.74
C LEU A 145 17.11 -2.25 8.84
N SER A 146 16.57 -2.42 7.64
CA SER A 146 17.09 -3.39 6.66
C SER A 146 18.55 -3.11 6.30
N LEU A 147 18.90 -1.85 6.02
CA LEU A 147 20.28 -1.46 5.71
C LEU A 147 21.21 -1.66 6.91
N TRP A 148 20.75 -1.29 8.11
CA TRP A 148 21.49 -1.46 9.35
C TRP A 148 21.78 -2.92 9.67
N LEU A 149 20.81 -3.82 9.46
CA LEU A 149 21.00 -5.26 9.65
C LEU A 149 22.03 -5.84 8.67
N VAL A 150 21.94 -5.50 7.38
CA VAL A 150 22.88 -5.98 6.35
C VAL A 150 24.31 -5.53 6.68
N THR A 151 24.49 -4.24 6.99
CA THR A 151 25.80 -3.68 7.34
C THR A 151 26.35 -4.24 8.66
N SER A 152 25.50 -4.46 9.65
CA SER A 152 25.92 -5.06 10.92
C SER A 152 26.38 -6.51 10.75
N LEU A 153 25.66 -7.32 9.97
CA LEU A 153 26.04 -8.69 9.67
C LEU A 153 27.34 -8.76 8.86
N TRP A 154 27.53 -7.83 7.91
CA TRP A 154 28.77 -7.73 7.14
C TRP A 154 29.98 -7.51 8.05
N ASN A 155 29.91 -6.53 8.96
CA ASN A 155 30.98 -6.20 9.91
C ASN A 155 31.24 -7.29 10.96
N LEU A 156 30.32 -8.24 11.14
CA LEU A 156 30.51 -9.39 12.04
C LEU A 156 31.23 -10.55 11.35
N ILE A 157 31.14 -10.65 10.02
CA ILE A 157 31.68 -11.76 9.22
C ILE A 157 33.03 -11.38 8.59
N PHE A 158 33.23 -10.11 8.26
CA PHE A 158 34.46 -9.55 7.66
C PHE A 158 35.05 -8.46 8.54
#